data_AF-F0ULV8-F1
#
_entry.id   AF-F0ULV8-F1
#
_cell.length_a   1.000
_cell.length_b   1.000
_cell.length_c   1.000
_cell.angle_alpha   90.00
_cell.angle_beta   90.00
_cell.angle_gamma   90.00
#
_symmetry.space_group_name_H-M   'P 1'
#
loop_
_entity.id
_entity.type
_entity.pdbx_description
1 polymer ?
#
loop_
_entity_poly.entity_id
_entity_poly.type
_entity_poly.pdbx_seq_one_letter_code
_entity_poly.pdbx_strand_id
1 'polypeptide(L)'
;MLNDTGSNALTVFDTDLVALAIPPTYMGFGGNTQITTAGGSVIRQQITVEIQLLDSQGNAVSDWILEEGIVTPAVIGGVRLSGDCIRQSLYFATAPGNQHLYVAEKKNGIVEQLPVV
;
A
#
# COMPACT_ATOMS: atom_id res chain seq x y z
N MET A 1 4.26 17.85 1.45
CA MET A 1 4.71 16.54 1.93
C MET A 1 5.61 15.98 0.84
N LEU A 2 6.94 15.95 1.05
CA LEU A 2 7.89 15.39 0.08
C LEU A 2 7.94 13.88 0.29
N ASN A 3 7.01 13.15 -0.34
CA ASN A 3 7.05 11.70 -0.36
C ASN A 3 7.35 11.22 -1.77
N ASP A 4 8.63 11.15 -2.10
CA ASP A 4 9.14 10.75 -3.42
C ASP A 4 9.37 9.23 -3.52
N THR A 5 8.87 8.45 -2.56
CA THR A 5 9.15 7.00 -2.46
C THR A 5 7.91 6.12 -2.43
N GLY A 6 6.70 6.71 -2.49
CA GLY A 6 5.43 5.99 -2.46
C GLY A 6 4.87 5.72 -3.86
N SER A 7 4.39 4.49 -4.10
CA SER A 7 3.58 4.20 -5.30
C SER A 7 2.21 4.84 -5.17
N ASN A 8 1.66 5.36 -6.27
CA ASN A 8 0.28 5.84 -6.31
C ASN A 8 -0.77 4.71 -6.44
N ALA A 9 -0.32 3.46 -6.63
CA ALA A 9 -1.20 2.29 -6.67
C ALA A 9 -0.64 1.12 -5.86
N LEU A 10 -1.53 0.37 -5.22
CA LEU A 10 -1.22 -0.85 -4.48
C LEU A 10 -0.75 -1.97 -5.42
N THR A 11 0.28 -2.71 -5.03
CA THR A 11 0.64 -3.95 -5.72
C THR A 11 -0.22 -5.11 -5.21
N VAL A 12 -1.00 -5.73 -6.09
CA VAL A 12 -1.73 -6.97 -5.83
C VAL A 12 -1.12 -8.05 -6.70
N PHE A 13 -0.57 -9.11 -6.12
CA PHE A 13 -0.08 -10.23 -6.91
C PHE A 13 -1.22 -11.09 -7.42
N ASP A 14 -1.06 -11.66 -8.60
CA ASP A 14 -2.00 -12.64 -9.16
C ASP A 14 -2.24 -13.83 -8.21
N THR A 15 -1.21 -14.26 -7.48
CA THR A 15 -1.33 -15.28 -6.42
C THR A 15 -2.23 -14.86 -5.26
N ASP A 16 -2.34 -13.55 -4.98
CA ASP A 16 -3.23 -13.06 -3.92
C ASP A 16 -4.69 -13.20 -4.32
N LEU A 17 -4.99 -12.97 -5.61
CA LEU A 17 -6.33 -13.15 -6.13
C LEU A 17 -6.79 -14.59 -5.92
N VAL A 18 -5.88 -15.55 -6.14
CA VAL A 18 -6.14 -16.97 -5.87
C VAL A 18 -6.29 -17.23 -4.37
N ALA A 19 -5.38 -16.72 -3.54
CA ALA A 19 -5.41 -16.93 -2.08
C ALA A 19 -6.66 -16.34 -1.41
N LEU A 20 -7.15 -15.20 -1.92
CA LEU A 20 -8.36 -14.53 -1.49
C LEU A 20 -9.63 -15.04 -2.19
N ALA A 21 -9.48 -16.03 -3.09
CA ALA A 21 -10.56 -16.60 -3.90
C ALA A 21 -11.37 -15.53 -4.67
N ILE A 22 -10.71 -14.47 -5.14
CA ILE A 22 -11.32 -13.41 -5.94
C ILE A 22 -11.65 -13.99 -7.33
N PRO A 23 -12.93 -14.09 -7.71
CA PRO A 23 -13.31 -14.70 -8.98
C PRO A 23 -13.01 -13.74 -10.14
N PRO A 24 -12.82 -14.25 -11.38
CA PRO A 24 -12.65 -13.40 -12.57
C PRO A 24 -13.82 -12.42 -12.83
N THR A 25 -14.99 -12.68 -12.25
CA THR A 25 -16.19 -11.82 -12.33
C THR A 25 -16.24 -10.77 -11.21
N TYR A 26 -15.16 -10.60 -10.44
CA TYR A 26 -15.12 -9.61 -9.37
C TYR A 26 -15.29 -8.20 -9.94
N MET A 27 -16.30 -7.49 -9.43
CA MET A 27 -16.69 -6.16 -9.93
C MET A 27 -15.64 -5.08 -9.66
N GLY A 28 -14.68 -5.33 -8.77
CA GLY A 28 -13.56 -4.43 -8.53
C GLY A 28 -12.48 -4.48 -9.61
N PHE A 29 -12.51 -5.40 -10.57
CA PHE A 29 -11.59 -5.35 -11.70
C PHE A 29 -11.92 -4.16 -12.61
N GLY A 30 -10.91 -3.33 -12.89
CA GLY A 30 -11.01 -2.17 -13.77
C GLY A 30 -10.64 -2.49 -15.22
N GLY A 31 -10.03 -1.55 -15.93
CA GLY A 31 -9.43 -1.79 -17.25
C GLY A 31 -7.94 -2.14 -17.18
N ASN A 32 -7.37 -2.45 -18.33
CA ASN A 32 -5.92 -2.42 -18.49
C ASN A 32 -5.44 -0.97 -18.55
N THR A 33 -4.45 -0.62 -17.74
CA THR A 33 -3.85 0.71 -17.70
C THR A 33 -2.33 0.63 -17.84
N GLN A 34 -1.74 1.70 -18.37
CA GLN A 34 -0.29 1.84 -18.42
C GLN A 34 0.22 2.34 -17.06
N ILE A 35 1.16 1.61 -16.47
CA ILE A 35 1.88 2.02 -15.27
C ILE A 35 3.34 2.30 -15.61
N THR A 36 3.93 3.28 -14.91
CA THR A 36 5.35 3.60 -15.01
C THR A 36 6.08 3.00 -13.83
N THR A 37 7.09 2.18 -14.11
CA THR A 37 7.98 1.60 -13.10
C THR A 37 9.40 2.15 -13.30
N ALA A 38 10.29 1.89 -12.34
CA ALA A 38 11.71 2.20 -12.50
C ALA A 38 12.35 1.53 -13.73
N GLY A 39 11.82 0.38 -14.17
CA GLY A 39 12.28 -0.34 -15.35
C GLY A 39 11.60 0.06 -16.66
N GLY A 40 10.72 1.06 -16.64
CA GLY A 40 9.94 1.51 -17.80
C GLY A 40 8.43 1.29 -17.64
N SER A 41 7.68 1.56 -18.71
CA SER A 41 6.23 1.43 -18.72
C SER A 41 5.78 0.01 -19.01
N VAL A 42 4.75 -0.46 -18.32
CA VAL A 42 4.08 -1.74 -18.57
C VAL A 42 2.57 -1.58 -18.51
N ILE A 43 1.84 -2.43 -19.23
CA ILE A 43 0.37 -2.48 -19.14
C ILE A 43 -0.02 -3.53 -18.10
N ARG A 44 -0.96 -3.18 -17.22
CA ARG A 44 -1.48 -4.06 -16.17
C ARG A 44 -2.97 -3.82 -15.92
N GLN A 45 -3.64 -4.85 -15.44
CA GLN A 45 -5.05 -4.83 -15.08
C GLN A 45 -5.24 -4.08 -13.74
N GLN A 46 -6.14 -3.11 -13.70
CA GLN A 46 -6.52 -2.44 -12.47
C GLN A 46 -7.42 -3.33 -11.61
N ILE A 47 -7.33 -3.16 -10.30
CA ILE A 47 -8.24 -3.76 -9.33
C ILE A 47 -8.49 -2.77 -8.20
N THR A 48 -9.73 -2.65 -7.75
CA THR A 48 -10.06 -1.93 -6.52
C THR A 48 -10.32 -2.96 -5.42
N VAL A 49 -9.73 -2.76 -4.25
CA VAL A 49 -9.89 -3.63 -3.08
C VAL A 49 -10.16 -2.78 -1.85
N GLU A 50 -10.86 -3.33 -0.87
CA GLU A 50 -10.93 -2.76 0.47
C GLU A 50 -9.81 -3.35 1.33
N ILE A 51 -9.04 -2.49 1.97
CA ILE A 51 -7.97 -2.88 2.89
C ILE A 51 -8.23 -2.32 4.28
N GLN A 52 -7.68 -2.98 5.29
CA GLN A 52 -7.64 -2.48 6.66
C GLN A 52 -6.23 -2.64 7.20
N LEU A 53 -5.76 -1.62 7.91
CA LEU A 53 -4.45 -1.64 8.54
C LEU A 53 -4.58 -2.27 9.93
N LEU A 54 -3.67 -3.19 10.22
CA LEU A 54 -3.64 -3.93 11.49
C LEU A 54 -2.33 -3.63 12.24
N ASP A 55 -2.40 -3.59 13.57
CA ASP A 55 -1.21 -3.59 14.43
C ASP A 55 -0.54 -4.98 14.46
N SER A 56 0.59 -5.10 15.16
CA SER A 56 1.33 -6.36 15.30
C SER A 56 0.56 -7.47 16.03
N GLN A 57 -0.53 -7.13 16.72
CA GLN A 57 -1.41 -8.03 17.46
C GLN A 57 -2.63 -8.42 16.62
N GLY A 58 -2.79 -7.84 15.42
CA GLY A 58 -3.91 -8.08 14.52
C GLY A 58 -5.13 -7.20 14.79
N ASN A 59 -5.04 -6.19 15.66
CA ASN A 59 -6.14 -5.25 15.88
C ASN A 59 -6.18 -4.20 14.78
N ALA A 60 -7.39 -3.84 14.36
CA ALA A 60 -7.59 -2.76 13.40
C ALA A 60 -7.11 -1.41 13.95
N VAL A 61 -6.29 -0.72 13.17
CA VAL A 61 -5.81 0.65 13.44
C VAL A 61 -6.32 1.66 12.40
N SER A 62 -7.14 1.21 11.45
CA SER A 62 -7.87 2.04 10.50
C SER A 62 -9.29 1.50 10.30
N ASP A 63 -10.17 2.36 9.80
CA ASP A 63 -11.37 1.90 9.09
C ASP A 63 -10.99 1.16 7.80
N TRP A 64 -11.98 0.59 7.13
CA TRP A 64 -11.81 0.06 5.78
C TRP A 64 -11.51 1.19 4.79
N ILE A 65 -10.46 1.00 3.99
CA ILE A 65 -9.98 1.95 3.00
C ILE A 65 -10.17 1.31 1.63
N LEU A 66 -10.89 2.00 0.74
CA LEU A 66 -10.97 1.62 -0.66
C LEU A 66 -9.68 2.05 -1.36
N GLU A 67 -8.93 1.10 -1.89
CA GLU A 67 -7.61 1.33 -2.47
C GLU A 67 -7.58 0.84 -3.93
N GLU A 68 -7.00 1.67 -4.80
CA GLU A 68 -6.70 1.27 -6.17
C GLU A 68 -5.38 0.50 -6.24
N GLY A 69 -5.42 -0.63 -6.92
CA GLY A 69 -4.31 -1.53 -7.09
C GLY A 69 -4.12 -1.98 -8.53
N ILE A 70 -2.98 -2.62 -8.75
CA ILE A 70 -2.55 -3.13 -10.04
C ILE A 70 -2.19 -4.60 -9.89
N VAL A 71 -2.86 -5.45 -10.67
CA VAL A 71 -2.59 -6.88 -10.71
C VAL A 71 -1.23 -7.11 -11.37
N THR A 72 -0.31 -7.69 -10.61
CA THR A 72 1.08 -7.89 -11.00
C THR A 72 1.44 -9.38 -10.91
N PRO A 73 2.14 -9.96 -11.89
CA PRO A 73 2.61 -11.34 -11.77
C PRO A 73 3.53 -11.49 -10.56
N ALA A 74 3.27 -12.48 -9.71
CA ALA A 74 4.17 -12.78 -8.59
C ALA A 74 5.55 -13.21 -9.10
N VAL A 75 6.61 -12.64 -8.51
CA VAL A 75 8.00 -13.01 -8.80
C VAL A 75 8.76 -13.24 -7.50
N ILE A 76 9.72 -14.17 -7.52
CA ILE A 76 10.59 -14.43 -6.36
C ILE A 76 11.36 -13.15 -6.01
N GLY A 77 11.31 -12.74 -4.76
CA GLY A 77 11.93 -11.49 -4.29
C GLY A 77 11.18 -10.22 -4.71
N GLY A 78 9.99 -10.34 -5.31
CA GLY A 78 9.13 -9.21 -5.61
C GLY A 78 8.66 -8.50 -4.33
N VAL A 79 8.80 -7.18 -4.31
CA VAL A 79 8.31 -6.34 -3.22
C VAL A 79 6.94 -5.78 -3.55
N ARG A 80 6.10 -5.63 -2.53
CA ARG A 80 4.81 -4.96 -2.65
C ARG A 80 5.01 -3.47 -2.43
N LEU A 81 4.33 -2.67 -3.23
CA LEU A 81 4.22 -1.24 -3.00
C LEU A 81 2.85 -0.94 -2.40
N SER A 82 2.83 -0.18 -1.32
CA SER A 82 1.62 0.41 -0.75
C SER A 82 1.07 1.48 -1.70
N GLY A 83 -0.24 1.50 -1.89
CA GLY A 83 -0.92 2.56 -2.65
C GLY A 83 -0.98 3.89 -1.88
N ASP A 84 -1.71 4.86 -2.45
CA ASP A 84 -1.76 6.22 -1.91
C ASP A 84 -2.72 6.36 -0.73
N CYS A 85 -3.82 5.59 -0.67
CA CYS A 85 -4.83 5.82 0.37
C CYS A 85 -4.30 5.49 1.77
N ILE A 86 -3.42 4.48 1.92
CA ILE A 86 -2.69 4.23 3.18
C ILE A 86 -2.00 5.51 3.69
N ARG A 87 -1.39 6.29 2.79
CA ARG A 87 -0.68 7.53 3.13
C ARG A 87 -1.59 8.71 3.42
N GLN A 88 -2.84 8.63 2.96
CA GLN A 88 -3.88 9.61 3.28
C GLN A 88 -4.58 9.27 4.60
N SER A 89 -4.56 8.00 5.02
CA SER A 89 -5.22 7.53 6.24
C SER A 89 -4.33 7.58 7.49
N LEU A 90 -3.01 7.51 7.34
CA LEU A 90 -2.07 7.53 8.47
C LEU A 90 -1.01 8.62 8.34
N TYR A 91 -0.47 9.04 9.47
CA TYR A 91 0.71 9.87 9.53
C TYR A 91 1.96 9.01 9.50
N PHE A 92 2.93 9.41 8.67
CA PHE A 92 4.23 8.75 8.54
C PHE A 92 5.34 9.72 8.89
N ALA A 93 6.37 9.24 9.59
CA ALA A 93 7.58 10.02 9.85
C ALA A 93 8.82 9.14 9.89
N THR A 94 9.96 9.75 9.61
CA THR A 94 11.30 9.17 9.80
C THR A 94 12.13 10.15 10.62
N ALA A 95 13.15 9.67 11.32
CA ALA A 95 14.10 10.54 12.03
C ALA A 95 15.49 10.40 11.40
N PRO A 96 16.29 11.47 11.31
CA PRO A 96 17.66 11.37 10.79
C PRO A 96 18.46 10.29 11.53
N GLY A 97 19.13 9.41 10.78
CA GLY A 97 19.98 8.36 11.35
C GLY A 97 19.24 7.11 11.83
N ASN A 98 17.92 7.00 11.62
CA ASN A 98 17.19 5.76 11.87
C ASN A 98 16.77 5.07 10.55
N GLN A 99 16.61 3.75 10.61
CA GLN A 99 16.07 2.94 9.50
C GLN A 99 14.58 2.61 9.72
N HIS A 100 13.91 3.38 10.59
CA HIS A 100 12.54 3.11 11.01
C HIS A 100 11.57 4.12 10.40
N LEU A 101 10.51 3.59 9.81
CA LEU A 101 9.33 4.36 9.43
C LEU A 101 8.33 4.31 10.59
N TYR A 102 8.10 5.44 11.23
CA TYR A 102 7.07 5.59 12.25
C TYR A 102 5.73 5.84 11.60
N VAL A 103 4.68 5.27 12.20
CA VAL A 103 3.32 5.34 11.70
C VAL A 103 2.37 5.59 12.86
N ALA A 104 1.44 6.54 12.71
CA ALA A 104 0.37 6.73 13.68
C ALA A 104 -0.91 7.24 13.03
N GLU A 105 -2.05 6.93 13.65
CA GLU A 105 -3.37 7.42 13.25
C GLU A 105 -3.51 8.93 13.46
N LYS A 106 -2.87 9.48 14.49
CA LYS A 106 -2.93 10.90 14.85
C LYS A 106 -1.54 11.51 14.83
N LYS A 107 -1.48 12.78 14.42
CA LYS A 107 -0.22 13.55 14.38
C LYS A 107 0.55 13.54 15.70
N ASN A 108 -0.14 13.65 16.85
CA ASN A 108 0.51 13.61 18.16
C ASN A 108 1.16 12.25 18.44
N GLY A 109 0.55 11.15 17.98
CA GLY A 109 1.14 9.82 18.13
C GLY A 109 2.44 9.66 17.35
N ILE A 110 2.58 10.30 16.18
CA ILE A 110 3.86 10.36 15.47
C ILE A 110 4.92 11.11 16.29
N VAL A 111 4.56 12.26 16.88
CA VAL A 111 5.50 13.07 17.66
C VAL A 111 6.00 12.32 18.89
N GLU A 112 5.14 11.56 19.55
CA GLU A 112 5.49 10.74 20.72
C GLU A 112 6.40 9.55 20.39
N GLN A 113 6.33 9.01 19.15
CA GLN A 113 7.15 7.88 18.71
C GLN A 113 8.53 8.31 18.20
N LEU A 114 8.69 9.56 17.74
CA LEU A 114 9.95 10.05 17.23
C LEU A 114 11.00 10.12 18.37
N PRO A 115 12.25 9.72 18.12
CA PRO A 115 13.30 9.83 19.11
C PRO A 115 13.50 11.31 19.46
N VAL A 116 13.54 11.60 20.77
CA VAL A 116 13.89 12.93 21.26
C VAL A 116 15.37 13.14 20.97
N VAL A 117 15.68 14.22 20.24
CA VAL A 117 17.05 14.66 19.97
C VAL A 117 17.52 15.57 21.09
#